data_AF-A0AAD1KMR4-F1
#
_entry.id   AF-A0AAD1KMR4-F1
#
_cell.length_a   1.000
_cell.length_b   1.000
_cell.length_c   1.000
_cell.angle_alpha   90.00
_cell.angle_beta   90.00
_cell.angle_gamma   90.00
#
_symmetry.space_group_name_H-M   'P 1'
#
loop_
_entity.id
_entity.type
_entity.pdbx_description
1 polymer ?
#
loop_
_entity_poly.entity_id
_entity_poly.type
_entity_poly.pdbx_seq_one_letter_code
_entity_poly.pdbx_strand_id
1 'polypeptide(L)'
;MSIALAIVQFLVSEILSVPAFLIGIITAVGLAAMRKSVGQIADAAIKATLGFLLIGAGAGLVVNSLGPLGKMIEGALGAHGVVPTNEAIAGIAQQQYGSQVAWIMLAGFLISLLLARITPLHYVFLTGHHMLFMATPITIVMASSSMPTPSPSDWDRYCWGCSW
;
A
#
# COMPACT_ATOMS: atom_id res chain seq x y z
N MET A 1 -30.42 9.13 9.93
CA MET A 1 -29.04 8.62 9.99
C MET A 1 -28.11 9.82 10.05
N SER A 2 -27.40 9.97 11.17
CA SER A 2 -26.75 11.20 11.63
C SER A 2 -25.67 11.69 10.65
N ILE A 3 -25.70 12.98 10.32
CA ILE A 3 -24.68 13.69 9.52
C ILE A 3 -23.25 13.37 10.01
N ALA A 4 -23.06 13.18 11.32
CA ALA A 4 -21.81 12.73 11.90
C ALA A 4 -21.33 11.36 11.37
N LEU A 5 -22.24 10.38 11.20
CA LEU A 5 -21.90 9.09 10.60
C LEU A 5 -21.52 9.26 9.12
N ALA A 6 -22.18 10.16 8.38
CA ALA A 6 -21.85 10.42 6.98
C ALA A 6 -20.47 11.06 6.82
N ILE A 7 -20.11 12.01 7.70
CA ILE A 7 -18.79 12.65 7.72
C ILE A 7 -17.71 11.63 8.08
N VAL A 8 -17.93 10.80 9.09
CA VAL A 8 -16.97 9.76 9.51
C VAL A 8 -16.81 8.70 8.41
N GLN A 9 -17.89 8.24 7.80
CA GLN A 9 -17.84 7.29 6.68
C GLN A 9 -17.08 7.89 5.50
N PHE A 10 -17.38 9.13 5.09
CA PHE A 10 -16.65 9.81 4.00
C PHE A 10 -15.15 9.96 4.31
N LEU A 11 -14.80 10.35 5.53
CA LEU A 11 -13.40 10.53 5.93
C LEU A 11 -12.63 9.19 5.92
N VAL A 12 -13.29 8.10 6.31
CA VAL A 12 -12.68 6.76 6.35
C VAL A 12 -12.66 6.10 4.97
N SER A 13 -13.76 6.16 4.21
CA SER A 13 -13.91 5.47 2.93
C SER A 13 -13.21 6.17 1.78
N GLU A 14 -13.21 7.51 1.74
CA GLU A 14 -12.68 8.25 0.59
C GLU A 14 -11.29 8.82 0.83
N ILE A 15 -10.98 9.21 2.07
CA ILE A 15 -9.70 9.87 2.40
C ILE A 15 -8.69 8.88 3.00
N LEU A 16 -9.09 8.10 4.01
CA LEU A 16 -8.15 7.18 4.68
C LEU A 16 -7.91 5.89 3.89
N SER A 17 -8.86 5.47 3.05
CA SER A 17 -8.72 4.24 2.25
C SER A 17 -7.89 4.44 0.97
N VAL A 18 -7.55 5.69 0.63
CA VAL A 18 -6.64 6.02 -0.48
C VAL A 18 -5.26 6.34 0.11
N PRO A 19 -4.25 5.47 -0.10
CA PRO A 19 -2.95 5.60 0.56
C PRO A 19 -2.23 6.92 0.23
N ALA A 20 -2.45 7.47 -0.96
CA ALA A 20 -1.88 8.76 -1.36
C ALA A 20 -2.26 9.89 -0.41
N PHE A 21 -3.55 10.00 -0.07
CA PHE A 21 -4.04 11.05 0.82
C PHE A 21 -3.57 10.83 2.25
N LEU A 22 -3.50 9.56 2.70
CA LEU A 22 -2.96 9.25 4.02
C LEU A 22 -1.51 9.73 4.18
N ILE A 23 -0.65 9.47 3.18
CA ILE A 23 0.75 9.94 3.19
C ILE A 23 0.83 11.47 3.18
N GLY A 24 -0.02 12.15 2.41
CA GLY A 24 -0.15 13.61 2.42
C GLY A 24 -0.51 14.16 3.80
N ILE A 25 -1.51 13.56 4.46
CA ILE A 25 -1.98 13.97 5.80
C ILE A 25 -0.90 13.73 6.86
N ILE A 26 -0.25 12.56 6.88
CA ILE A 26 0.82 12.27 7.84
C ILE A 26 1.98 13.26 7.67
N THR A 27 2.32 13.61 6.44
CA THR A 27 3.35 14.62 6.13
C THR A 27 2.94 16.00 6.65
N ALA A 28 1.67 16.40 6.43
CA ALA A 28 1.14 17.66 6.92
C ALA A 28 1.16 17.74 8.45
N VAL A 29 0.70 16.68 9.14
CA VAL A 29 0.67 16.59 10.60
C VAL A 29 2.09 16.60 11.18
N GLY A 30 3.03 15.89 10.56
CA GLY A 30 4.43 15.89 10.97
C GLY A 30 5.08 17.27 10.90
N LEU A 31 4.82 18.02 9.81
CA LEU A 31 5.35 19.38 9.64
C LEU A 31 4.64 20.40 10.54
N ALA A 32 3.34 20.22 10.80
CA ALA A 32 2.61 21.02 11.78
C ALA A 32 3.16 20.81 13.19
N ALA A 33 3.46 19.56 13.59
CA ALA A 33 4.09 19.24 14.86
C ALA A 33 5.49 19.86 14.99
N MET A 34 6.24 19.94 13.88
CA MET A 34 7.53 20.65 13.79
C MET A 34 7.40 22.18 13.71
N ARG A 35 6.19 22.75 13.83
CA ARG A 35 5.90 24.19 13.78
C ARG A 35 6.44 24.89 12.53
N LYS A 36 6.41 24.22 11.37
CA LYS A 36 6.78 24.81 10.07
C LYS A 36 5.70 25.79 9.58
N SER A 37 6.04 26.65 8.63
CA SER A 37 5.08 27.62 8.10
C SER A 37 3.97 26.92 7.31
N VAL A 38 2.77 27.51 7.28
CA VAL A 38 1.61 26.93 6.59
C VAL A 38 1.90 26.63 5.12
N GLY A 39 2.65 27.50 4.45
CA GLY A 39 3.09 27.28 3.06
C GLY A 39 3.99 26.06 2.90
N GLN A 40 4.92 25.83 3.83
CA GLN A 40 5.79 24.65 3.82
C GLN A 40 5.02 23.36 4.09
N ILE A 41 4.03 23.41 4.99
CA ILE A 41 3.15 22.28 5.30
C ILE A 41 2.36 21.88 4.05
N ALA A 42 1.71 22.84 3.41
CA ALA A 42 0.90 22.60 2.22
C ALA A 42 1.74 22.11 1.03
N ASP A 43 2.87 22.74 0.75
CA ASP A 43 3.78 22.36 -0.35
C ASP A 43 4.28 20.91 -0.17
N ALA A 44 4.73 20.55 1.03
CA ALA A 44 5.21 19.20 1.30
C ALA A 44 4.10 18.13 1.27
N ALA A 45 2.91 18.44 1.78
CA ALA A 45 1.78 17.52 1.75
C ALA A 45 1.31 17.24 0.31
N ILE A 46 1.25 18.27 -0.54
CA ILE A 46 0.91 18.14 -1.96
C ILE A 46 1.98 17.31 -2.68
N LYS A 47 3.27 17.61 -2.47
CA LYS A 47 4.38 16.84 -3.06
C LYS A 47 4.35 15.37 -2.64
N ALA A 48 4.07 15.09 -1.37
CA ALA A 48 3.98 13.72 -0.87
C ALA A 48 2.81 12.95 -1.50
N THR A 49 1.65 13.61 -1.62
CA THR A 49 0.47 13.03 -2.29
C THR A 49 0.75 12.75 -3.76
N LEU A 50 1.23 13.76 -4.50
CA LEU A 50 1.55 13.63 -5.94
C LEU A 50 2.62 12.57 -6.20
N GLY A 51 3.66 12.51 -5.36
CA GLY A 51 4.71 11.48 -5.46
C GLY A 51 4.13 10.08 -5.35
N PHE A 52 3.17 9.86 -4.45
CA PHE A 52 2.52 8.56 -4.32
C PHE A 52 1.65 8.21 -5.53
N LEU A 53 0.89 9.17 -6.08
CA LEU A 53 0.13 8.95 -7.32
C LEU A 53 1.04 8.58 -8.50
N LEU A 54 2.19 9.26 -8.63
CA LEU A 54 3.16 8.99 -9.69
C LEU A 54 3.76 7.58 -9.59
N ILE A 55 4.05 7.11 -8.38
CA ILE A 55 4.52 5.73 -8.15
C ILE A 55 3.47 4.73 -8.61
N GLY A 56 2.19 4.94 -8.24
CA GLY A 56 1.09 4.08 -8.69
C GLY A 56 0.93 4.04 -10.21
N ALA A 57 1.02 5.21 -10.86
CA ALA A 57 0.96 5.32 -12.32
C ALA A 57 2.14 4.62 -13.00
N GLY A 58 3.36 4.80 -12.48
CA GLY A 58 4.57 4.15 -12.98
C GLY A 58 4.54 2.62 -12.81
N ALA A 59 4.05 2.13 -11.67
CA ALA A 59 3.88 0.71 -11.41
C ALA A 59 2.94 0.07 -12.45
N GLY A 60 1.81 0.72 -12.79
CA GLY A 60 0.90 0.25 -13.83
C GLY A 60 1.57 0.15 -15.20
N LEU A 61 2.38 1.14 -15.58
CA LEU A 61 3.12 1.13 -16.85
C LEU A 61 4.13 -0.03 -16.93
N VAL A 62 4.83 -0.29 -15.82
CA VAL A 62 5.77 -1.41 -15.70
C VAL A 62 5.03 -2.75 -15.81
N VAL A 63 3.94 -2.95 -15.04
CA VAL A 63 3.12 -4.19 -15.09
C VAL A 63 2.63 -4.47 -16.51
N ASN A 64 2.11 -3.45 -17.19
CA ASN A 64 1.59 -3.60 -18.55
C ASN A 64 2.68 -3.98 -19.56
N SER A 65 3.92 -3.56 -19.32
CA SER A 65 5.08 -3.92 -20.15
C SER A 65 5.60 -5.32 -19.82
N LEU A 66 5.49 -5.76 -18.56
CA LEU A 66 5.94 -7.07 -18.10
C LEU A 66 4.96 -8.21 -18.43
N GLY A 67 3.67 -7.93 -18.61
CA GLY A 67 2.67 -8.93 -18.98
C GLY A 67 3.00 -9.70 -20.27
N PRO A 68 3.30 -9.01 -21.40
CA PRO A 68 3.72 -9.67 -22.64
C PRO A 68 5.03 -10.44 -22.50
N LEU A 69 6.00 -9.91 -21.75
CA LEU A 69 7.27 -10.58 -21.48
C LEU A 69 7.06 -11.89 -20.72
N GLY A 70 6.18 -11.90 -19.71
CA GLY A 70 5.79 -13.10 -18.96
C GLY A 70 5.22 -14.20 -19.88
N LYS A 71 4.31 -13.83 -20.80
CA LYS A 71 3.75 -14.77 -21.78
C LYS A 71 4.80 -15.35 -22.74
N MET A 72 5.78 -14.55 -23.14
CA MET A 72 6.88 -15.03 -23.98
C MET A 72 7.78 -16.03 -23.24
N ILE A 73 8.08 -15.76 -21.96
CA ILE A 73 8.88 -16.64 -21.11
C ILE A 73 8.12 -17.96 -20.84
N GLU A 74 6.84 -17.88 -20.53
CA GLU A 74 5.97 -19.05 -20.33
C GLU A 74 5.89 -19.91 -21.60
N GLY A 75 5.69 -19.30 -22.77
CA GLY A 75 5.66 -20.02 -24.04
C GLY A 75 7.00 -20.62 -24.47
N ALA A 76 8.13 -20.05 -24.05
CA ALA A 76 9.47 -20.53 -24.43
C ALA A 76 10.05 -21.57 -23.47
N LEU A 77 9.74 -21.47 -22.17
CA LEU A 77 10.37 -22.28 -21.12
C LEU A 77 9.38 -23.16 -20.34
N GLY A 78 8.07 -23.02 -20.58
CA GLY A 78 7.03 -23.69 -19.77
C GLY A 78 7.06 -23.27 -18.30
N ALA A 79 7.82 -22.21 -17.97
CA ALA A 79 8.04 -21.74 -16.61
C ALA A 79 7.07 -20.59 -16.33
N HIS A 80 6.21 -20.77 -15.33
CA HIS A 80 5.40 -19.69 -14.78
C HIS A 80 6.31 -18.72 -14.03
N GLY A 81 6.63 -17.58 -14.66
CA GLY A 81 7.53 -16.58 -14.11
C GLY A 81 6.82 -15.28 -13.80
N VAL A 82 6.63 -14.97 -12.51
CA VAL A 82 6.34 -13.60 -12.09
C VAL A 82 7.63 -12.79 -12.13
N VAL A 83 7.61 -11.62 -12.79
CA VAL A 83 8.78 -10.74 -12.79
C VAL A 83 8.83 -10.05 -11.43
N PRO A 84 9.86 -10.31 -10.59
CA PRO A 84 9.90 -9.81 -9.22
C PRO A 84 10.21 -8.32 -9.22
N THR A 85 9.17 -7.51 -9.31
CA THR A 85 9.23 -6.05 -9.19
C THR A 85 8.33 -5.65 -8.03
N ASN A 86 8.95 -5.25 -6.91
CA ASN A 86 8.26 -4.97 -5.65
C ASN A 86 7.21 -3.86 -5.82
N GLU A 87 7.54 -2.84 -6.62
CA GLU A 87 6.67 -1.71 -6.93
C GLU A 87 5.43 -2.13 -7.71
N ALA A 88 5.59 -3.05 -8.66
CA ALA A 88 4.51 -3.57 -9.49
C ALA A 88 3.54 -4.42 -8.67
N ILE A 89 4.07 -5.36 -7.88
CA ILE A 89 3.27 -6.27 -7.05
C ILE A 89 2.55 -5.47 -5.96
N ALA A 90 3.27 -4.58 -5.27
CA ALA A 90 2.66 -3.74 -4.25
C ALA A 90 1.62 -2.78 -4.85
N GLY A 91 1.87 -2.22 -6.03
CA GLY A 91 0.93 -1.36 -6.74
C GLY A 91 -0.39 -2.07 -7.08
N ILE A 92 -0.34 -3.29 -7.60
CA ILE A 92 -1.53 -4.11 -7.89
C ILE A 92 -2.28 -4.42 -6.59
N ALA A 93 -1.56 -4.91 -5.57
CA ALA A 93 -2.17 -5.24 -4.28
C ALA A 93 -2.82 -4.02 -3.61
N GLN A 94 -2.28 -2.82 -3.81
CA GLN A 94 -2.84 -1.59 -3.28
C GLN A 94 -4.19 -1.22 -3.92
N GLN A 95 -4.44 -1.62 -5.17
CA GLN A 95 -5.76 -1.40 -5.80
C GLN A 95 -6.87 -2.18 -5.09
N GLN A 96 -6.55 -3.36 -4.55
CA GLN A 96 -7.53 -4.24 -3.91
C GLN A 96 -7.55 -4.13 -2.39
N TYR A 97 -6.40 -3.94 -1.76
CA TYR A 97 -6.23 -3.95 -0.30
C TYR A 97 -5.71 -2.62 0.26
N GLY A 98 -5.78 -1.53 -0.52
CA GLY A 98 -5.16 -0.26 -0.17
C GLY A 98 -5.55 0.28 1.22
N SER A 99 -6.81 0.13 1.61
CA SER A 99 -7.32 0.53 2.93
C SER A 99 -6.72 -0.32 4.06
N GLN A 100 -6.66 -1.63 3.89
CA GLN A 100 -6.11 -2.56 4.88
C GLN A 100 -4.60 -2.34 5.04
N VAL A 101 -3.88 -2.17 3.94
CA VAL A 101 -2.45 -1.82 3.96
C VAL A 101 -2.24 -0.50 4.70
N ALA A 102 -3.07 0.52 4.43
CA ALA A 102 -3.00 1.81 5.08
C ALA A 102 -3.17 1.73 6.62
N TRP A 103 -4.11 0.91 7.11
CA TRP A 103 -4.28 0.66 8.54
C TRP A 103 -3.09 -0.06 9.17
N ILE A 104 -2.54 -1.07 8.49
CA ILE A 104 -1.36 -1.80 8.98
C ILE A 104 -0.13 -0.89 9.00
N MET A 105 0.04 -0.03 8.00
CA MET A 105 1.10 0.99 7.98
C MET A 105 0.96 1.96 9.16
N LEU A 106 -0.25 2.46 9.42
CA LEU A 106 -0.50 3.37 10.55
C LEU A 106 -0.18 2.70 11.89
N ALA A 107 -0.66 1.47 12.09
CA ALA A 107 -0.37 0.69 13.28
C ALA A 107 1.13 0.44 13.46
N GLY A 108 1.82 0.01 12.40
CA GLY A 108 3.27 -0.21 12.42
C GLY A 108 4.07 1.05 12.74
N PHE A 109 3.66 2.20 12.19
CA PHE A 109 4.29 3.48 12.48
C PHE A 109 4.08 3.91 13.94
N LEU A 110 2.86 3.76 14.49
CA LEU A 110 2.58 4.06 15.90
C LEU A 110 3.36 3.15 16.85
N ILE A 111 3.46 1.86 16.53
CA ILE A 111 4.28 0.91 17.29
C ILE A 111 5.76 1.34 17.26
N SER A 112 6.27 1.77 16.10
CA SER A 112 7.66 2.24 15.98
C SER A 112 7.93 3.46 16.86
N LEU A 113 6.98 4.40 16.96
CA LEU A 113 7.07 5.55 17.86
C LEU A 113 7.03 5.15 19.34
N LEU A 114 6.16 4.21 19.69
CA LEU A 114 6.04 3.70 21.05
C LEU A 114 7.33 3.00 21.49
N LEU A 115 7.88 2.14 20.62
CA LEU A 115 9.15 1.44 20.86
C LEU A 115 10.31 2.42 20.98
N ALA A 116 10.38 3.43 20.12
CA ALA A 116 11.41 4.47 20.20
C ALA A 116 11.31 5.30 21.50
N ARG A 117 10.15 5.33 22.16
CA ARG A 117 9.97 6.00 23.46
C ARG A 117 10.36 5.12 24.65
N ILE A 118 10.05 3.82 24.59
CA ILE A 118 10.23 2.88 25.71
C ILE A 118 11.62 2.26 25.72
N THR A 119 12.17 1.93 24.55
CA THR A 119 13.46 1.25 24.42
C THR A 119 14.59 2.25 24.20
N PRO A 120 15.85 1.93 24.60
CA PRO A 120 17.01 2.78 24.33
C PRO A 120 17.37 2.89 22.84
N LEU A 121 16.66 2.16 21.97
CA LEU A 121 16.81 2.16 20.52
C LEU A 121 15.88 3.23 19.92
N HIS A 122 16.39 4.47 19.80
CA HIS A 122 15.66 5.61 19.24
C HIS A 122 15.52 5.56 17.71
N TYR A 123 15.11 4.43 17.13
CA TYR A 123 14.95 4.26 15.69
C TYR A 123 13.47 4.31 15.30
N VAL A 124 13.13 5.24 14.42
CA VAL A 124 11.78 5.40 13.85
C VAL A 124 11.88 5.23 12.34
N PHE A 125 11.02 4.38 11.78
CA PHE A 125 11.00 4.13 10.34
C PHE A 125 10.24 5.25 9.62
N LEU A 126 10.98 6.21 9.06
CA LEU A 126 10.41 7.41 8.44
C LEU A 126 10.12 7.23 6.93
N THR A 127 10.59 6.16 6.30
CA THR A 127 10.44 5.93 4.85
C THR A 127 9.10 5.28 4.51
N GLY A 128 8.08 6.10 4.22
CA GLY A 128 6.71 5.65 3.94
C GLY A 128 6.58 4.63 2.80
N HIS A 129 7.32 4.78 1.69
CA HIS A 129 7.24 3.82 0.57
C HIS A 129 7.79 2.44 0.92
N HIS A 130 8.83 2.36 1.75
CA HIS A 130 9.32 1.07 2.26
C HIS A 130 8.34 0.46 3.26
N MET A 131 7.76 1.28 4.15
CA MET A 131 6.71 0.79 5.06
C MET A 131 5.51 0.24 4.29
N LEU A 132 5.15 0.85 3.16
CA LEU A 132 4.13 0.33 2.27
C LEU A 132 4.54 -1.04 1.72
N PHE A 133 5.74 -1.18 1.16
CA PHE A 133 6.23 -2.46 0.64
C PHE A 133 6.35 -3.57 1.70
N MET A 134 6.53 -3.24 2.97
CA MET A 134 6.52 -4.22 4.06
C MET A 134 5.09 -4.54 4.54
N ALA A 135 4.22 -3.52 4.59
CA ALA A 135 2.84 -3.69 5.04
C ALA A 135 1.97 -4.45 4.01
N THR A 136 2.21 -4.26 2.71
CA THR A 136 1.46 -4.93 1.64
C THR A 136 1.53 -6.46 1.72
N PRO A 137 2.70 -7.13 1.77
CA PRO A 137 2.76 -8.58 1.89
C PRO A 137 2.18 -9.08 3.23
N ILE A 138 2.37 -8.35 4.33
CA ILE A 138 1.73 -8.69 5.62
C ILE A 138 0.20 -8.68 5.47
N THR A 139 -0.34 -7.66 4.80
CA THR A 139 -1.78 -7.54 4.53
C THR A 139 -2.29 -8.70 3.69
N ILE A 140 -1.56 -9.07 2.62
CA ILE A 140 -1.95 -10.17 1.73
C ILE A 140 -1.96 -11.50 2.48
N VAL A 141 -0.95 -11.76 3.32
CA VAL A 141 -0.87 -12.99 4.12
C VAL A 141 -1.97 -13.05 5.18
N MET A 142 -2.29 -11.93 5.82
CA MET A 142 -3.41 -11.85 6.76
C MET A 142 -4.79 -12.00 6.07
N ALA A 143 -4.93 -11.45 4.86
CA ALA A 143 -6.13 -11.61 4.05
C ALA A 143 -6.30 -13.06 3.55
N SER A 144 -5.21 -13.73 3.15
CA SER A 144 -5.26 -15.11 2.68
C SER A 144 -5.49 -16.13 3.80
N SER A 145 -5.04 -15.83 5.03
CA SER A 145 -5.24 -16.70 6.21
C SER A 145 -6.62 -16.59 6.85
N SER A 146 -7.40 -15.54 6.56
CA SER A 146 -8.80 -15.39 7.00
C SER A 146 -9.81 -15.93 5.99
N MET A 147 -9.36 -16.35 4.81
CA MET A 147 -10.14 -17.19 3.90
C MET A 147 -10.03 -18.65 4.34
N PRO A 148 -11.11 -19.47 4.22
CA PRO A 148 -10.97 -20.92 4.33
C PRO A 148 -9.85 -21.36 3.40
N THR A 149 -8.97 -22.25 3.86
CA THR A 149 -7.85 -22.80 3.06
C THR A 149 -8.35 -23.08 1.64
N PRO A 150 -7.77 -22.43 0.60
CA PRO A 150 -8.27 -22.58 -0.75
C PRO A 150 -8.15 -24.06 -1.12
N SER A 151 -9.27 -24.67 -1.49
CA SER A 151 -9.23 -25.98 -2.11
C SER A 151 -8.36 -25.88 -3.39
N PRO A 152 -7.77 -26.98 -3.88
CA PRO A 152 -7.00 -26.96 -5.13
C PRO A 152 -7.69 -26.23 -6.30
N SER A 153 -9.03 -26.21 -6.35
CA SER A 153 -9.85 -25.49 -7.35
C SER A 153 -10.06 -23.98 -7.12
N ASP A 154 -9.70 -23.46 -5.95
CA ASP A 154 -9.81 -22.02 -5.65
C ASP A 154 -8.57 -21.24 -6.12
N TRP A 155 -7.44 -21.93 -6.28
CA TRP A 155 -6.21 -21.35 -6.82
C TRP A 155 -6.39 -20.82 -8.25
N ASP A 156 -7.23 -21.47 -9.05
CA ASP A 156 -7.59 -21.01 -10.41
C ASP A 156 -8.35 -19.67 -10.40
N ARG A 157 -8.99 -19.31 -9.28
CA ARG A 157 -9.76 -18.08 -9.14
C ARG A 157 -8.91 -16.91 -8.65
N TYR A 158 -7.90 -17.19 -7.83
CA TYR A 158 -6.94 -16.18 -7.34
C TYR A 158 -5.75 -15.98 -8.28
N CYS A 159 -5.39 -16.99 -9.09
CA CYS A 159 -4.28 -16.94 -10.04
C CYS A 159 -4.72 -16.74 -11.51
N TRP A 160 -5.96 -16.31 -11.75
CA TRP A 160 -6.59 -16.19 -13.08
C TRP A 160 -7.01 -17.52 -13.67
N GLY A 161 -8.25 -17.56 -14.18
CA GLY A 161 -8.88 -18.73 -14.77
C GLY A 161 -8.09 -19.34 -15.93
N CYS A 162 -7.14 -20.21 -15.60
CA CYS A 162 -6.50 -21.14 -16.49
C CYS A 162 -6.95 -22.54 -16.10
N SER A 163 -7.89 -23.06 -16.89
CA SER A 163 -8.05 -24.50 -17.08
C SER A 163 -6.71 -25.11 -17.47
N TRP A 164 -6.30 -26.15 -16.75
CA TRP A 164 -5.26 -27.12 -17.14
C TRP A 164 -5.42 -27.59 -18.59
#